data_AF-A0A1Y4LWL8-F1
#
_entry.id   AF-A0A1Y4LWL8-F1
#
_cell.length_a   1.000
_cell.length_b   1.000
_cell.length_c   1.000
_cell.angle_alpha   90.00
_cell.angle_beta   90.00
_cell.angle_gamma   90.00
#
_symmetry.space_group_name_H-M   'P 1'
#
loop_
_entity.id
_entity.type
_entity.pdbx_description
1 polymer ?
#
loop_
_entity_poly.entity_id
_entity_poly.type
_entity_poly.pdbx_seq_one_letter_code
_entity_poly.pdbx_strand_id
1 'polypeptide(L)'
;MIEERLFVPCKDHDIPMVLCVPQAEGSYPCMLLLHGFLSYKEGDGYLLAKCAQALAKAGIASARIDFCSMGENRSSRIHYGTKIMLEETKTIYQFLQKDKRFISDRIGLLGHSFGGRIALLSTGLNPKCIVTLNGALKIQDQEGFKFSKEYVEDIQKNGHTIVKTSDGRYELVFETFLNELDVDLGPAFEYEGNTLVCVGDKDVTVEASLSYQIIDMLKKATLIEIHEADHTFLAKTGNYAKVNELLEQVVAWLNLNL
;
A
#
# COMPACT_ATOMS: atom_id res chain seq x y z
N MET A 1 -2.81 -2.15 -22.55
CA MET A 1 -3.55 -2.29 -21.27
C MET A 1 -4.89 -1.60 -21.39
N ILE A 2 -5.87 -1.99 -20.59
CA ILE A 2 -7.15 -1.30 -20.46
C ILE A 2 -7.27 -0.86 -19.00
N GLU A 3 -7.64 0.39 -18.76
CA GLU A 3 -7.98 0.88 -17.43
C GLU A 3 -9.49 1.09 -17.31
N GLU A 4 -10.07 0.58 -16.24
CA GLU A 4 -11.49 0.69 -15.92
C GLU A 4 -11.62 1.33 -14.53
N ARG A 5 -12.45 2.38 -14.43
CA ARG A 5 -12.78 2.99 -13.13
C ARG A 5 -14.03 2.36 -12.57
N LEU A 6 -13.96 1.91 -11.33
CA LEU A 6 -15.03 1.23 -10.62
C LEU A 6 -15.22 1.87 -9.24
N PHE A 7 -16.44 1.75 -8.73
CA PHE A 7 -16.82 2.13 -7.37
C PHE A 7 -17.41 0.88 -6.72
N VAL A 8 -16.70 0.30 -5.75
CA VAL A 8 -17.09 -0.95 -5.11
C VAL A 8 -17.79 -0.65 -3.78
N PRO A 9 -19.05 -1.07 -3.58
CA PRO A 9 -19.75 -0.81 -2.33
C PRO A 9 -19.06 -1.41 -1.11
N CYS A 10 -18.89 -0.60 -0.07
CA CYS A 10 -18.30 -0.97 1.22
C CYS A 10 -19.12 -0.35 2.36
N LYS A 11 -20.04 -1.13 2.92
CA LYS A 11 -21.01 -0.70 3.95
C LYS A 11 -21.80 0.56 3.56
N ASP A 12 -21.30 1.73 3.94
CA ASP A 12 -21.95 3.05 3.85
C ASP A 12 -21.30 4.01 2.84
N HIS A 13 -20.24 3.57 2.16
CA HIS A 13 -19.56 4.33 1.11
C HIS A 13 -19.14 3.41 -0.04
N ASP A 14 -18.69 4.00 -1.15
CA ASP A 14 -18.05 3.27 -2.24
C ASP A 14 -16.53 3.46 -2.18
N ILE A 15 -15.79 2.40 -2.47
CA ILE A 15 -14.34 2.42 -2.63
C ILE A 15 -14.03 2.67 -4.11
N PRO A 16 -13.47 3.84 -4.47
CA PRO A 16 -13.01 4.09 -5.84
C PRO A 16 -11.80 3.23 -6.16
N MET A 17 -11.82 2.62 -7.33
CA MET A 17 -10.80 1.70 -7.80
C MET A 17 -10.49 1.98 -9.27
N VAL A 18 -9.21 1.92 -9.63
CA VAL A 18 -8.81 1.74 -11.04
C VAL A 18 -8.31 0.32 -11.22
N LEU A 19 -9.02 -0.43 -12.05
CA LEU A 19 -8.60 -1.73 -12.51
C LEU A 19 -7.76 -1.57 -13.78
N CYS A 20 -6.58 -2.17 -13.81
CA CYS A 20 -5.70 -2.21 -14.95
C CYS A 20 -5.48 -3.66 -15.38
N VAL A 21 -6.00 -4.00 -16.57
CA VAL A 21 -5.92 -5.36 -17.11
C VAL A 21 -4.95 -5.44 -18.31
N PRO A 22 -4.24 -6.57 -18.48
CA PRO A 22 -3.48 -6.85 -19.69
C PRO A 22 -4.36 -6.83 -20.95
N GLN A 23 -3.74 -6.63 -22.12
CA GLN A 23 -4.46 -6.63 -23.42
C GLN A 23 -4.77 -8.02 -23.97
N ALA A 24 -4.09 -9.06 -23.48
CA ALA A 24 -4.39 -10.42 -23.88
C ALA A 24 -5.85 -10.75 -23.52
N GLU A 25 -6.33 -11.90 -24.00
CA GLU A 25 -7.59 -12.49 -23.54
C GLU A 25 -7.30 -13.57 -22.49
N GLY A 26 -8.19 -13.74 -21.52
CA GLY A 26 -8.09 -14.78 -20.49
C GLY A 26 -8.26 -14.27 -19.05
N SER A 27 -7.91 -15.13 -18.09
CA SER A 27 -7.89 -14.81 -16.66
C SER A 27 -6.46 -14.54 -16.18
N TYR A 28 -6.27 -13.54 -15.33
CA TYR A 28 -4.96 -13.06 -14.90
C TYR A 28 -4.71 -13.27 -13.41
N PRO A 29 -3.45 -13.49 -12.98
CA PRO A 29 -3.08 -13.15 -11.62
C PRO A 29 -3.31 -11.65 -11.38
N CYS A 30 -3.62 -11.25 -10.14
CA CYS A 30 -3.97 -9.87 -9.82
C CYS A 30 -3.24 -9.37 -8.56
N MET A 31 -2.78 -8.12 -8.60
CA MET A 31 -2.26 -7.42 -7.41
C MET A 31 -3.24 -6.34 -6.96
N LEU A 32 -3.58 -6.32 -5.68
CA LEU A 32 -4.28 -5.19 -5.04
C LEU A 32 -3.25 -4.20 -4.49
N LEU A 33 -3.26 -2.98 -5.02
CA LEU A 33 -2.30 -1.91 -4.77
C LEU A 33 -2.85 -0.93 -3.73
N LEU A 34 -2.13 -0.76 -2.62
CA LEU A 34 -2.54 -0.01 -1.45
C LEU A 34 -1.61 1.19 -1.25
N HIS A 35 -2.17 2.41 -1.22
CA HIS A 35 -1.38 3.64 -1.08
C HIS A 35 -0.99 3.95 0.37
N GLY A 36 0.00 4.83 0.51
CA GLY A 36 0.50 5.28 1.80
C GLY A 36 -0.40 6.29 2.51
N PHE A 37 0.07 6.76 3.66
CA PHE A 37 -0.61 7.73 4.50
C PHE A 37 -0.91 9.03 3.76
N LEU A 38 -2.19 9.44 3.76
CA LEU A 38 -2.72 10.65 3.11
C LEU A 38 -2.45 10.76 1.60
N SER A 39 -2.03 9.66 0.96
CA SER A 39 -1.85 9.56 -0.49
C SER A 39 -3.17 9.23 -1.18
N TYR A 40 -3.12 8.72 -2.40
CA TYR A 40 -4.27 8.35 -3.22
C TYR A 40 -3.88 7.21 -4.18
N LYS A 41 -4.85 6.65 -4.90
CA LYS A 41 -4.69 5.41 -5.69
C LYS A 41 -3.63 5.43 -6.78
N GLU A 42 -3.25 6.60 -7.31
CA GLU A 42 -2.14 6.67 -8.27
C GLU A 42 -0.77 6.62 -7.57
N GLY A 43 -0.73 6.87 -6.26
CA GLY A 43 0.47 7.00 -5.43
C GLY A 43 1.17 8.35 -5.62
N ASP A 44 1.96 8.72 -4.62
CA ASP A 44 2.78 9.94 -4.69
C ASP A 44 3.75 9.85 -5.87
N GLY A 45 3.79 10.89 -6.71
CA GLY A 45 4.57 10.86 -7.95
C GLY A 45 4.11 9.80 -8.96
N TYR A 46 2.86 9.33 -8.89
CA TYR A 46 2.31 8.27 -9.76
C TYR A 46 2.97 6.89 -9.57
N LEU A 47 3.59 6.62 -8.43
CA LEU A 47 4.28 5.35 -8.16
C LEU A 47 3.40 4.12 -8.40
N LEU A 48 2.17 4.10 -7.87
CA LEU A 48 1.26 2.95 -8.03
C LEU A 48 0.68 2.86 -9.45
N ALA A 49 0.49 3.98 -10.13
CA ALA A 49 0.14 3.98 -11.55
C ALA A 49 1.26 3.35 -12.40
N LYS A 50 2.54 3.63 -12.09
CA LYS A 50 3.68 2.99 -12.73
C LYS A 50 3.77 1.51 -12.42
N CYS A 51 3.48 1.11 -11.17
CA CYS A 51 3.34 -0.30 -10.80
C CYS A 51 2.30 -0.99 -11.69
N ALA A 52 1.08 -0.43 -11.79
CA ALA A 52 0.00 -0.99 -12.60
C ALA A 52 0.41 -1.15 -14.08
N GLN A 53 1.09 -0.15 -14.65
CA GLN A 53 1.60 -0.19 -16.03
C GLN A 53 2.63 -1.31 -16.24
N ALA A 54 3.57 -1.49 -15.30
CA ALA A 54 4.59 -2.54 -15.39
C ALA A 54 3.97 -3.94 -15.22
N LEU A 55 3.07 -4.11 -14.26
CA LEU A 55 2.36 -5.36 -14.03
C LEU A 55 1.54 -5.78 -15.26
N ALA A 56 0.79 -4.85 -15.85
CA ALA A 56 -0.02 -5.16 -17.03
C ALA A 56 0.82 -5.56 -18.25
N LYS A 57 2.02 -4.97 -18.42
CA LYS A 57 2.98 -5.39 -19.46
C LYS A 57 3.52 -6.80 -19.22
N ALA A 58 3.58 -7.22 -17.96
CA ALA A 58 3.99 -8.57 -17.56
C ALA A 58 2.83 -9.58 -17.54
N GLY A 59 1.62 -9.21 -17.96
CA GLY A 59 0.45 -10.10 -17.93
C GLY A 59 -0.19 -10.25 -16.55
N ILE A 60 0.13 -9.36 -15.60
CA ILE A 60 -0.44 -9.33 -14.25
C ILE A 60 -1.46 -8.17 -14.19
N ALA A 61 -2.69 -8.47 -13.81
CA ALA A 61 -3.69 -7.45 -13.56
C ALA A 61 -3.41 -6.70 -12.25
N SER A 62 -3.95 -5.50 -12.12
CA SER A 62 -3.86 -4.76 -10.86
C SER A 62 -5.11 -3.95 -10.57
N ALA A 63 -5.40 -3.78 -9.29
CA ALA A 63 -6.46 -2.94 -8.77
C ALA A 63 -5.85 -1.95 -7.79
N ARG A 64 -5.92 -0.64 -8.06
CA ARG A 64 -5.46 0.39 -7.14
C ARG A 64 -6.64 1.18 -6.60
N ILE A 65 -6.69 1.39 -5.29
CA ILE A 65 -7.87 1.93 -4.61
C ILE A 65 -7.56 3.22 -3.88
N ASP A 66 -8.58 4.07 -3.72
CA ASP A 66 -8.54 5.18 -2.78
C ASP A 66 -9.10 4.70 -1.43
N PHE A 67 -8.26 4.70 -0.40
CA PHE A 67 -8.73 4.45 0.97
C PHE A 67 -9.65 5.55 1.46
N CYS A 68 -10.37 5.26 2.54
CA CYS A 68 -11.31 6.14 3.25
C CYS A 68 -10.89 7.61 3.19
N SER A 69 -11.78 8.48 2.73
CA SER A 69 -11.59 9.93 2.68
C SER A 69 -10.41 10.42 1.82
N MET A 70 -9.69 9.54 1.11
CA MET A 70 -8.65 9.93 0.16
C MET A 70 -9.15 9.96 -1.28
N GLY A 71 -8.54 10.79 -2.12
CA GLY A 71 -8.84 10.87 -3.54
C GLY A 71 -10.34 11.01 -3.84
N GLU A 72 -10.92 10.01 -4.49
CA GLU A 72 -12.34 9.97 -4.86
C GLU A 72 -13.23 9.36 -3.76
N ASN A 73 -12.66 8.81 -2.68
CA ASN A 73 -13.40 8.14 -1.62
C ASN A 73 -14.14 9.18 -0.75
N ARG A 74 -15.43 8.93 -0.51
CA ARG A 74 -16.34 9.89 0.15
C ARG A 74 -16.63 9.56 1.61
N SER A 75 -15.98 8.55 2.18
CA SER A 75 -16.07 8.28 3.62
C SER A 75 -15.61 9.49 4.43
N SER A 76 -16.22 9.68 5.60
CA SER A 76 -15.97 10.84 6.46
C SER A 76 -14.54 10.84 6.99
N ARG A 77 -13.87 12.00 6.96
CA ARG A 77 -12.46 12.12 7.40
C ARG A 77 -12.24 11.70 8.85
N ILE A 78 -13.25 11.83 9.71
CA ILE A 78 -13.16 11.41 11.12
C ILE A 78 -12.94 9.90 11.27
N HIS A 79 -13.30 9.10 10.25
CA HIS A 79 -13.14 7.64 10.27
C HIS A 79 -11.80 7.19 9.68
N TYR A 80 -11.00 8.10 9.11
CA TYR A 80 -9.70 7.76 8.53
C TYR A 80 -8.80 7.11 9.59
N GLY A 81 -8.51 5.82 9.41
CA GLY A 81 -7.86 4.97 10.40
C GLY A 81 -7.53 3.59 9.84
N THR A 82 -6.71 2.84 10.57
CA THR A 82 -6.25 1.51 10.15
C THR A 82 -7.42 0.53 9.98
N LYS A 83 -8.44 0.58 10.84
CA LYS A 83 -9.54 -0.41 10.80
C LYS A 83 -10.38 -0.29 9.52
N ILE A 84 -10.74 0.93 9.11
CA ILE A 84 -11.49 1.12 7.87
C ILE A 84 -10.65 0.73 6.64
N MET A 85 -9.34 1.02 6.64
CA MET A 85 -8.45 0.61 5.54
C MET A 85 -8.36 -0.92 5.41
N LEU A 86 -8.30 -1.64 6.53
CA LEU A 86 -8.32 -3.11 6.53
C LEU A 86 -9.65 -3.67 6.02
N GLU A 87 -10.75 -3.02 6.38
CA GLU A 87 -12.06 -3.38 5.87
C GLU A 87 -12.21 -3.13 4.36
N GLU A 88 -11.75 -1.98 3.87
CA GLU A 88 -11.76 -1.64 2.45
C GLU A 88 -10.86 -2.60 1.67
N THR A 89 -9.67 -2.93 2.21
CA THR A 89 -8.75 -3.93 1.64
C THR A 89 -9.43 -5.29 1.52
N LYS A 90 -10.08 -5.76 2.59
CA LYS A 90 -10.83 -7.02 2.59
C LYS A 90 -11.95 -7.00 1.55
N THR A 91 -12.73 -5.93 1.48
CA THR A 91 -13.86 -5.79 0.55
C THR A 91 -13.38 -5.89 -0.89
N ILE A 92 -12.32 -5.18 -1.24
CA ILE A 92 -11.77 -5.20 -2.60
C ILE A 92 -11.11 -6.54 -2.90
N TYR A 93 -10.35 -7.11 -1.98
CA TYR A 93 -9.75 -8.43 -2.17
C TYR A 93 -10.82 -9.49 -2.49
N GLN A 94 -11.91 -9.51 -1.74
CA GLN A 94 -13.04 -10.42 -1.99
C GLN A 94 -13.81 -10.11 -3.28
N PHE A 95 -13.89 -8.84 -3.67
CA PHE A 95 -14.43 -8.45 -4.97
C PHE A 95 -13.59 -9.04 -6.11
N LEU A 96 -12.26 -8.89 -6.04
CA LEU A 96 -11.34 -9.43 -7.04
C LEU A 96 -11.39 -10.96 -7.11
N GLN A 97 -11.51 -11.66 -5.97
CA GLN A 97 -11.66 -13.13 -5.93
C GLN A 97 -12.91 -13.63 -6.68
N LYS A 98 -13.95 -12.81 -6.81
CA LYS A 98 -15.23 -13.18 -7.46
C LYS A 98 -15.28 -12.77 -8.93
N ASP A 99 -14.40 -11.89 -9.38
CA ASP A 99 -14.35 -11.44 -10.76
C ASP A 99 -13.70 -12.52 -11.64
N LYS A 100 -14.43 -12.99 -12.67
CA LYS A 100 -14.00 -14.08 -13.55
C LYS A 100 -12.78 -13.73 -14.42
N ARG A 101 -12.42 -12.44 -14.50
CA ARG A 101 -11.20 -11.98 -15.16
C ARG A 101 -9.94 -12.33 -14.37
N PHE A 102 -10.05 -12.70 -13.09
CA PHE A 102 -8.91 -13.02 -12.25
C PHE A 102 -8.89 -14.48 -11.81
N ILE A 103 -7.68 -14.99 -11.60
CA ILE A 103 -7.45 -16.30 -11.02
C ILE A 103 -7.55 -16.15 -9.50
N SER A 104 -8.62 -16.68 -8.90
CA SER A 104 -9.04 -16.37 -7.53
C SER A 104 -8.02 -16.72 -6.43
N ASP A 105 -7.13 -17.68 -6.68
CA ASP A 105 -6.05 -18.11 -5.78
C ASP A 105 -4.68 -17.49 -6.11
N ARG A 106 -4.62 -16.61 -7.12
CA ARG A 106 -3.43 -15.86 -7.52
C ARG A 106 -3.65 -14.35 -7.38
N ILE A 107 -4.13 -13.95 -6.21
CA ILE A 107 -4.32 -12.55 -5.84
C ILE A 107 -3.34 -12.18 -4.73
N GLY A 108 -2.46 -11.22 -5.00
CA GLY A 108 -1.49 -10.70 -4.04
C GLY A 108 -1.81 -9.27 -3.58
N LEU A 109 -1.11 -8.81 -2.56
CA LEU A 109 -1.17 -7.43 -2.08
C LEU A 109 0.15 -6.72 -2.37
N LEU A 110 0.10 -5.48 -2.81
CA LEU A 110 1.26 -4.59 -2.93
C LEU A 110 0.95 -3.29 -2.19
N GLY A 111 1.76 -2.94 -1.20
CA GLY A 111 1.55 -1.73 -0.40
C GLY A 111 2.76 -0.82 -0.38
N HIS A 112 2.55 0.48 -0.60
CA HIS A 112 3.58 1.51 -0.42
C HIS A 112 3.44 2.19 0.94
N SER A 113 4.56 2.40 1.66
CA SER A 113 4.56 3.12 2.94
C SER A 113 3.56 2.52 3.93
N PHE A 114 2.61 3.31 4.44
CA PHE A 114 1.54 2.83 5.31
C PHE A 114 0.67 1.73 4.64
N GLY A 115 0.50 1.76 3.31
CA GLY A 115 -0.16 0.69 2.58
C GLY A 115 0.58 -0.66 2.68
N GLY A 116 1.91 -0.63 2.85
CA GLY A 116 2.70 -1.83 3.13
C GLY A 116 2.38 -2.44 4.51
N ARG A 117 2.12 -1.57 5.51
CA ARG A 117 1.62 -1.99 6.83
C ARG A 117 0.23 -2.61 6.72
N ILE A 118 -0.68 -1.97 5.98
CA ILE A 118 -2.04 -2.51 5.73
C ILE A 118 -1.96 -3.87 5.04
N ALA A 119 -1.05 -4.05 4.07
CA ALA A 119 -0.84 -5.33 3.40
C ALA A 119 -0.43 -6.45 4.38
N LEU A 120 0.54 -6.20 5.26
CA LEU A 120 0.95 -7.17 6.29
C LEU A 120 -0.15 -7.44 7.33
N LEU A 121 -0.89 -6.42 7.73
CA LEU A 121 -2.04 -6.58 8.64
C LEU A 121 -3.21 -7.35 7.98
N SER A 122 -3.18 -7.52 6.66
CA SER A 122 -4.20 -8.21 5.87
C SER A 122 -3.84 -9.67 5.57
N THR A 123 -2.85 -10.27 6.24
CA THR A 123 -2.44 -11.68 6.01
C THR A 123 -3.55 -12.68 6.31
N GLY A 124 -4.52 -12.33 7.15
CA GLY A 124 -5.74 -13.12 7.38
C GLY A 124 -6.64 -13.30 6.16
N LEU A 125 -6.45 -12.51 5.10
CA LEU A 125 -7.09 -12.71 3.79
C LEU A 125 -6.46 -13.86 2.99
N ASN A 126 -5.31 -14.36 3.46
CA ASN A 126 -4.48 -15.36 2.79
C ASN A 126 -4.15 -14.97 1.33
N PRO A 127 -3.55 -13.78 1.09
CA PRO A 127 -3.09 -13.42 -0.24
C PRO A 127 -2.04 -14.41 -0.74
N LYS A 128 -1.91 -14.54 -2.05
CA LYS A 128 -0.91 -15.42 -2.67
C LYS A 128 0.51 -15.00 -2.33
N CYS A 129 0.75 -13.69 -2.34
CA CYS A 129 1.98 -13.06 -1.91
C CYS A 129 1.73 -11.62 -1.42
N ILE A 130 2.70 -11.07 -0.71
CA ILE A 130 2.71 -9.66 -0.29
C ILE A 130 3.97 -8.99 -0.81
N VAL A 131 3.84 -7.77 -1.33
CA VAL A 131 4.94 -6.90 -1.72
C VAL A 131 4.84 -5.60 -0.93
N THR A 132 5.93 -5.15 -0.30
CA THR A 132 5.99 -3.86 0.39
C THR A 132 7.02 -2.98 -0.29
N LEU A 133 6.63 -1.73 -0.60
CA LEU A 133 7.52 -0.72 -1.17
C LEU A 133 7.74 0.36 -0.11
N ASN A 134 8.95 0.46 0.47
CA ASN A 134 9.25 1.32 1.62
C ASN A 134 8.19 1.21 2.72
N GLY A 135 7.78 -0.01 3.04
CA GLY A 135 6.65 -0.25 3.94
C GLY A 135 6.90 0.28 5.35
N ALA A 136 5.91 0.93 5.96
CA ALA A 136 5.93 1.37 7.36
C ALA A 136 5.70 0.18 8.31
N LEU A 137 6.56 -0.83 8.21
CA LEU A 137 6.32 -2.16 8.78
C LEU A 137 6.45 -2.17 10.30
N LYS A 138 7.30 -1.32 10.88
CA LYS A 138 7.40 -1.11 12.33
C LYS A 138 6.98 0.30 12.65
N ILE A 139 6.12 0.46 13.65
CA ILE A 139 5.97 1.76 14.30
C ILE A 139 7.03 1.77 15.39
N GLN A 140 8.07 2.58 15.21
CA GLN A 140 9.05 2.83 16.26
C GLN A 140 8.33 3.61 17.37
N ASP A 141 8.46 3.16 18.62
CA ASP A 141 7.89 3.81 19.81
C ASP A 141 8.03 5.33 19.72
N GLN A 142 6.90 6.06 19.69
CA GLN A 142 6.75 7.53 19.63
C GLN A 142 7.60 8.34 18.63
N GLU A 143 8.58 7.74 17.93
CA GLU A 143 9.56 8.42 17.07
C GLU A 143 9.52 7.96 15.61
N GLY A 144 8.90 6.82 15.29
CA GLY A 144 9.03 6.17 13.97
C GLY A 144 7.98 6.52 12.93
N PHE A 145 6.79 6.89 13.40
CA PHE A 145 5.91 7.76 12.63
C PHE A 145 6.04 9.10 13.33
N LYS A 146 6.89 10.01 12.84
CA LYS A 146 7.01 11.35 13.41
C LYS A 146 5.71 12.11 13.17
N PHE A 147 4.63 11.75 13.85
CA PHE A 147 3.72 12.78 14.30
C PHE A 147 4.54 13.58 15.29
N SER A 148 4.89 14.80 14.89
CA SER A 148 5.56 15.71 15.80
C SER A 148 4.75 15.79 17.10
N LYS A 149 5.42 16.01 18.23
CA LYS A 149 4.74 16.26 19.51
C LYS A 149 3.62 17.30 19.35
N GLU A 150 3.84 18.27 18.48
CA GLU A 150 2.87 19.27 18.03
C GLU A 150 1.58 18.67 17.44
N TYR A 151 1.65 17.67 16.56
CA TYR A 151 0.47 16.99 16.01
C TYR A 151 -0.36 16.28 17.08
N VAL A 152 0.31 15.63 18.03
CA VAL A 152 -0.37 14.96 19.16
C VAL A 152 -1.02 16.01 20.08
N GLU A 153 -0.30 17.09 20.39
CA GLU A 153 -0.80 18.20 21.21
C GLU A 153 -2.02 18.90 20.55
N ASP A 154 -1.97 19.11 19.23
CA ASP A 154 -3.08 19.67 18.45
C ASP A 154 -4.30 18.77 18.48
N ILE A 155 -4.13 17.46 18.29
CA ILE A 155 -5.22 16.49 18.37
C ILE A 155 -5.84 16.49 19.78
N GLN A 156 -5.02 16.48 20.83
CA GLN A 156 -5.51 16.53 22.21
C GLN A 156 -6.29 17.82 22.52
N LYS A 157 -5.89 18.95 21.93
CA LYS A 157 -6.51 20.25 22.16
C LYS A 157 -7.77 20.48 21.30
N ASN A 158 -7.73 20.09 20.03
CA ASN A 158 -8.70 20.47 19.01
C ASN A 158 -9.50 19.28 18.44
N GLY A 159 -9.18 18.05 18.84
CA GLY A 159 -9.72 16.80 18.27
C GLY A 159 -9.11 16.42 16.92
N HIS A 160 -8.26 17.26 16.34
CA HIS A 160 -7.60 17.04 15.05
C HIS A 160 -6.31 17.88 14.93
N THR A 161 -5.46 17.51 13.97
CA THR A 161 -4.36 18.35 13.47
C THR A 161 -4.45 18.48 11.94
N ILE A 162 -3.72 19.43 11.37
CA ILE A 162 -3.61 19.63 9.93
C ILE A 162 -2.22 19.19 9.47
N VAL A 163 -2.18 18.17 8.62
CA VAL A 163 -0.94 17.64 8.05
C VAL A 163 -0.79 18.13 6.62
N LYS A 164 0.38 18.68 6.29
CA LYS A 164 0.75 18.95 4.92
C LYS A 164 1.25 17.66 4.27
N THR A 165 0.55 17.17 3.27
CA THR A 165 0.90 15.94 2.56
C THR A 165 2.13 16.15 1.68
N SER A 166 2.73 15.04 1.28
CA SER A 166 3.95 15.06 0.47
C SER A 166 3.72 15.73 -0.91
N ASP A 167 2.50 15.65 -1.46
CA ASP A 167 2.08 16.28 -2.71
C ASP A 167 1.57 17.73 -2.53
N GLY A 168 1.67 18.29 -1.32
CA GLY A 168 1.41 19.70 -1.04
C GLY A 168 -0.03 20.05 -0.64
N ARG A 169 -0.92 19.06 -0.52
CA ARG A 169 -2.26 19.25 0.05
C ARG A 169 -2.18 19.44 1.57
N TYR A 170 -3.28 19.89 2.16
CA TYR A 170 -3.48 19.94 3.61
C TYR A 170 -4.67 19.07 3.96
N GLU A 171 -4.45 18.12 4.86
CA GLU A 171 -5.45 17.13 5.26
C GLU A 171 -5.61 17.14 6.77
N LEU A 172 -6.85 16.94 7.23
CA LEU A 172 -7.15 16.77 8.65
C LEU A 172 -6.81 15.35 9.09
N VAL A 173 -6.18 15.22 10.25
CA VAL A 173 -5.95 13.93 10.91
C VAL A 173 -6.58 13.99 12.30
N PHE A 174 -7.49 13.05 12.56
CA PHE A 174 -8.23 12.94 13.82
C PHE A 174 -7.58 11.91 14.75
N GLU A 175 -7.97 11.93 16.03
CA GLU A 175 -7.51 10.98 17.04
C GLU A 175 -7.71 9.51 16.64
N THR A 176 -8.73 9.21 15.83
CA THR A 176 -9.02 7.85 15.35
C THR A 176 -7.82 7.22 14.66
N PHE A 177 -7.08 7.97 13.84
CA PHE A 177 -5.89 7.45 13.18
C PHE A 177 -4.83 7.07 14.21
N LEU A 178 -4.52 7.96 15.16
CA LEU A 178 -3.51 7.73 16.19
C LEU A 178 -3.87 6.56 17.10
N ASN A 179 -5.13 6.47 17.52
CA ASN A 179 -5.64 5.40 18.39
C ASN A 179 -5.61 4.02 17.69
N GLU A 180 -5.46 3.99 16.37
CA GLU A 180 -5.41 2.77 15.56
C GLU A 180 -4.04 2.51 14.93
N LEU A 181 -3.00 3.24 15.33
CA LEU A 181 -1.64 3.01 14.86
C LEU A 181 -1.06 1.72 15.47
N ASP A 182 -1.23 1.55 16.77
CA ASP A 182 -0.72 0.41 17.53
C ASP A 182 -1.59 -0.83 17.30
N VAL A 183 -1.26 -1.56 16.22
CA VAL A 183 -1.91 -2.81 15.83
C VAL A 183 -0.85 -3.90 15.78
N ASP A 184 -1.18 -5.03 16.39
CA ASP A 184 -0.32 -6.20 16.47
C ASP A 184 -0.04 -6.80 15.08
N LEU A 185 1.24 -6.92 14.75
CA LEU A 185 1.73 -7.59 13.54
C LEU A 185 2.02 -9.07 13.75
N GLY A 186 1.78 -9.62 14.93
CA GLY A 186 1.91 -11.05 15.25
C GLY A 186 1.39 -11.98 14.14
N PRO A 187 0.16 -11.78 13.62
CA PRO A 187 -0.38 -12.60 12.53
C PRO A 187 0.44 -12.55 11.23
N ALA A 188 1.18 -11.47 10.97
CA ALA A 188 2.03 -11.35 9.79
C ALA A 188 3.28 -12.24 9.87
N PHE A 189 3.80 -12.48 11.07
CA PHE A 189 4.93 -13.39 11.29
C PHE A 189 4.55 -14.86 11.12
N GLU A 190 3.26 -15.18 11.26
CA GLU A 190 2.74 -16.53 11.01
C GLU A 190 2.36 -16.79 9.55
N TYR A 191 2.36 -15.75 8.70
CA TYR A 191 1.96 -15.86 7.30
C TYR A 191 2.89 -16.78 6.50
N GLU A 192 2.29 -17.76 5.83
CA GLU A 192 3.00 -18.81 5.08
C GLU A 192 3.22 -18.45 3.59
N GLY A 193 2.64 -17.37 3.10
CA GLY A 193 2.84 -16.91 1.73
C GLY A 193 4.15 -16.14 1.56
N ASN A 194 4.58 -15.97 0.31
CA ASN A 194 5.83 -15.28 0.01
C ASN A 194 5.67 -13.77 0.24
N THR A 195 6.66 -13.15 0.88
CA THR A 195 6.71 -11.70 1.10
C THR A 195 7.95 -11.12 0.43
N LEU A 196 7.76 -10.07 -0.36
CA LEU A 196 8.85 -9.27 -0.91
C LEU A 196 8.88 -7.93 -0.19
N VAL A 197 10.01 -7.58 0.38
CA VAL A 197 10.25 -6.30 1.04
C VAL A 197 11.21 -5.50 0.17
N CYS A 198 10.75 -4.37 -0.35
CA CYS A 198 11.55 -3.47 -1.17
C CYS A 198 11.83 -2.18 -0.41
N VAL A 199 13.09 -1.76 -0.35
CA VAL A 199 13.51 -0.53 0.33
C VAL A 199 14.36 0.36 -0.57
N GLY A 200 14.26 1.67 -0.39
CA GLY A 200 15.19 2.67 -0.91
C GLY A 200 16.20 3.06 0.18
N ASP A 201 17.50 2.98 -0.11
CA ASP A 201 18.55 3.20 0.89
C ASP A 201 18.70 4.68 1.34
N LYS A 202 18.06 5.63 0.65
CA LYS A 202 17.98 7.06 1.02
C LYS A 202 16.60 7.47 1.54
N ASP A 203 15.75 6.51 1.91
CA ASP A 203 14.47 6.81 2.51
C ASP A 203 14.66 7.39 3.92
N VAL A 204 14.38 8.70 4.05
CA VAL A 204 14.41 9.43 5.33
C VAL A 204 13.05 9.48 6.02
N THR A 205 11.99 8.96 5.38
CA THR A 205 10.63 8.94 5.92
C THR A 205 10.39 7.64 6.68
N VAL A 206 10.80 6.52 6.09
CA VAL A 206 10.78 5.19 6.72
C VAL A 206 12.18 4.63 6.61
N GLU A 207 12.92 4.61 7.72
CA GLU A 207 14.29 4.10 7.70
C GLU A 207 14.33 2.64 7.25
N ALA A 208 15.14 2.32 6.25
CA ALA A 208 15.28 0.97 5.72
C ALA A 208 15.67 -0.06 6.80
N SER A 209 16.40 0.39 7.82
CA SER A 209 16.78 -0.38 9.01
C SER A 209 15.58 -1.05 9.72
N LEU A 210 14.41 -0.40 9.73
CA LEU A 210 13.19 -0.94 10.32
C LEU A 210 12.65 -2.13 9.52
N SER A 211 12.78 -2.08 8.19
CA SER A 211 12.42 -3.20 7.32
C SER A 211 13.39 -4.37 7.46
N TYR A 212 14.69 -4.09 7.61
CA TYR A 212 15.69 -5.14 7.89
C TYR A 212 15.42 -5.84 9.22
N GLN A 213 14.92 -5.14 10.25
CA GLN A 213 14.57 -5.79 11.52
C GLN A 213 13.37 -6.73 11.41
N ILE A 214 12.43 -6.42 10.51
CA ILE A 214 11.19 -7.20 10.36
C ILE A 214 11.38 -8.42 9.45
N ILE A 215 12.32 -8.36 8.50
CA ILE A 215 12.48 -9.43 7.52
C ILE A 215 12.79 -10.78 8.16
N ASP A 216 13.61 -10.80 9.22
CA ASP A 216 13.99 -12.01 9.95
C ASP A 216 12.83 -12.62 10.76
N MET A 217 11.78 -11.84 11.00
CA MET A 217 10.57 -12.30 11.70
C MET A 217 9.54 -12.91 10.74
N LEU A 218 9.68 -12.69 9.42
CA LEU A 218 8.77 -13.23 8.41
C LEU A 218 9.26 -14.61 7.94
N LYS A 219 8.35 -15.59 7.87
CA LYS A 219 8.69 -16.98 7.51
C LYS A 219 9.32 -17.13 6.12
N LYS A 220 8.81 -16.39 5.13
CA LYS A 220 9.23 -16.47 3.72
C LYS A 220 9.37 -15.07 3.14
N ALA A 221 10.49 -14.42 3.43
CA ALA A 221 10.76 -13.07 2.96
C ALA A 221 11.96 -12.98 2.02
N THR A 222 11.88 -12.07 1.06
CA THR A 222 12.98 -11.65 0.17
C THR A 222 13.15 -10.14 0.31
N LEU A 223 14.41 -9.67 0.38
CA LEU A 223 14.74 -8.25 0.39
C LEU A 223 15.19 -7.81 -1.02
N ILE A 224 14.69 -6.67 -1.47
CA ILE A 224 15.28 -5.90 -2.56
C ILE A 224 15.62 -4.52 -2.01
N GLU A 225 16.85 -4.10 -2.21
CA GLU A 225 17.29 -2.74 -1.91
C GLU A 225 17.58 -2.00 -3.21
N ILE A 226 17.05 -0.78 -3.32
CA ILE A 226 17.28 0.11 -4.45
C ILE A 226 18.19 1.24 -3.96
N HIS A 227 19.41 1.26 -4.45
CA HIS A 227 20.40 2.28 -4.10
C HIS A 227 20.02 3.65 -4.65
N GLU A 228 20.33 4.71 -3.90
CA GLU A 228 20.07 6.12 -4.23
C GLU A 228 18.57 6.42 -4.45
N ALA A 229 17.69 5.68 -3.78
CA ALA A 229 16.24 5.85 -3.87
C ALA A 229 15.65 6.41 -2.57
N ASP A 230 14.79 7.42 -2.72
CA ASP A 230 14.03 8.03 -1.62
C ASP A 230 12.75 7.25 -1.30
N HIS A 231 11.90 7.81 -0.42
CA HIS A 231 10.63 7.22 0.00
C HIS A 231 9.68 6.84 -1.15
N THR A 232 9.77 7.52 -2.28
CA THR A 232 8.96 7.28 -3.48
C THR A 232 9.77 6.69 -4.64
N PHE A 233 10.98 6.21 -4.37
CA PHE A 233 11.92 5.75 -5.39
C PHE A 233 12.17 6.81 -6.48
N LEU A 234 12.25 8.08 -6.06
CA LEU A 234 12.39 9.28 -6.88
C LEU A 234 11.18 9.62 -7.78
N ALA A 235 10.06 8.91 -7.66
CA ALA A 235 8.87 9.14 -8.50
C ALA A 235 8.39 10.60 -8.48
N LYS A 236 8.44 11.25 -7.32
CA LYS A 236 8.04 12.66 -7.14
C LYS A 236 8.90 13.66 -7.89
N THR A 237 10.12 13.29 -8.27
CA THR A 237 11.01 14.14 -9.08
C THR A 237 10.62 14.14 -10.56
N GLY A 238 9.74 13.23 -10.98
CA GLY A 238 9.44 12.96 -12.39
C GLY A 238 10.48 12.05 -13.07
N ASN A 239 11.59 11.71 -12.40
CA ASN A 239 12.55 10.74 -12.87
C ASN A 239 12.18 9.33 -12.39
N TYR A 240 11.72 8.48 -13.30
CA TYR A 240 11.29 7.12 -13.01
C TYR A 240 12.38 6.06 -13.16
N ALA A 241 13.66 6.41 -13.31
CA ALA A 241 14.73 5.43 -13.50
C ALA A 241 14.78 4.40 -12.35
N LYS A 242 14.73 4.89 -11.10
CA LYS A 242 14.72 4.03 -9.89
C LYS A 242 13.41 3.27 -9.70
N VAL A 243 12.27 3.88 -10.08
CA VAL A 243 10.99 3.16 -10.15
C VAL A 243 11.06 2.00 -11.16
N ASN A 244 11.66 2.21 -12.33
CA ASN A 244 11.78 1.16 -13.34
C ASN A 244 12.72 0.04 -12.89
N GLU A 245 13.86 0.37 -12.28
CA GLU A 245 14.80 -0.60 -11.67
C GLU A 245 14.11 -1.46 -10.61
N LEU A 246 13.32 -0.84 -9.73
CA LEU A 246 12.50 -1.53 -8.75
C LEU A 246 11.49 -2.48 -9.42
N LEU A 247 10.73 -1.96 -10.40
CA LEU A 247 9.63 -2.70 -11.02
C LEU A 247 10.11 -3.89 -11.85
N GLU A 248 11.29 -3.81 -12.47
CA GLU A 248 11.91 -4.95 -13.15
C GLU A 248 12.12 -6.12 -12.19
N GLN A 249 12.71 -5.84 -11.02
CA GLN A 249 12.96 -6.87 -10.01
C GLN A 249 11.68 -7.38 -9.35
N VAL A 250 10.72 -6.50 -9.05
CA VAL A 250 9.41 -6.88 -8.50
C VAL A 250 8.65 -7.77 -9.46
N VAL A 251 8.60 -7.43 -10.75
CA VAL A 251 7.93 -8.26 -11.78
C VAL A 251 8.62 -9.62 -11.91
N ALA A 252 9.96 -9.66 -11.94
CA ALA A 252 10.71 -10.90 -12.00
C ALA A 252 10.39 -11.81 -10.80
N TRP A 253 10.30 -11.24 -9.60
CA TRP A 253 9.92 -11.98 -8.40
C TRP A 253 8.46 -12.45 -8.43
N LEU A 254 7.52 -11.60 -8.87
CA LEU A 254 6.09 -11.95 -8.96
C LEU A 254 5.84 -13.11 -9.93
N ASN A 255 6.55 -13.17 -11.06
CA ASN A 255 6.43 -14.27 -12.02
C ASN A 255 6.70 -15.66 -11.42
N LEU A 256 7.41 -15.72 -10.29
CA LEU A 256 7.72 -16.96 -9.56
C LEU A 256 6.81 -17.22 -8.36
N ASN A 257 6.17 -16.19 -7.82
CA ASN A 257 5.55 -16.22 -6.49
C ASN A 257 4.04 -15.93 -6.48
N LEU A 258 3.50 -15.31 -7.53
CA LEU A 258 2.08 -14.99 -7.71
C LEU A 258 1.43 -16.04 -8.62
#